data_AF-A0A519K711-F1
#
_entry.id   AF-A0A519K711-F1
#
_cell.length_a   1.000
_cell.length_b   1.000
_cell.length_c   1.000
_cell.angle_alpha   90.00
_cell.angle_beta   90.00
_cell.angle_gamma   90.00
#
_symmetry.space_group_name_H-M   'P 1'
#
loop_
_entity.id
_entity.type
_entity.pdbx_description
1 polymer ?
#
loop_
_entity_poly.entity_id
_entity_poly.type
_entity_poly.pdbx_seq_one_letter_code
_entity_poly.pdbx_strand_id
1 'polypeptide(L)'
;DGQGGTATTTAQIANVALNDAPVLNHNEVVTVLEGAQVVLTAADLDFNDGDNADSSVTYTITTLPTNGTVFKNGSSLGLNGTFTQQDVVDGRIVFLHDGSETTSAAFGFSVSDGIGGTVTGQSFTFSITPVNDAPTVNVSGEVSPRGTEILVNTQTGGAQSAAQITTLGDGRFVVTWTDASSGNTDIKAQVFAASGAKLGGELPVNTAVAGAQSVPQITALDGGGFVIIWQDSSFGVGGAAGDPSGLATKARIYGSDGLPLGAEIRVNTQTSNDQSQAQVTALAGGGFAVVWTDLSAVKDGSGSSINLQVFNATGGAVGGETVVNTAVLNGQT
;
A
#
# COMPACT_ATOMS: atom_id res chain seq x y z
N ASP A 1 -47.60 -71.79 48.94
CA ASP A 1 -48.15 -73.12 49.30
C ASP A 1 -49.22 -73.07 50.40
N GLY A 2 -49.66 -71.88 50.87
CA GLY A 2 -50.55 -71.82 52.03
C GLY A 2 -49.85 -72.20 53.35
N GLN A 3 -48.52 -72.29 53.37
CA GLN A 3 -47.72 -72.63 54.56
C GLN A 3 -46.83 -71.47 55.02
N GLY A 4 -47.41 -70.28 55.20
CA GLY A 4 -46.84 -69.27 56.10
C GLY A 4 -45.43 -68.74 55.80
N GLY A 5 -44.89 -68.97 54.60
CA GLY A 5 -43.60 -68.40 54.20
C GLY A 5 -43.71 -66.89 53.98
N THR A 6 -43.28 -66.10 54.95
CA THR A 6 -43.10 -64.66 54.77
C THR A 6 -41.68 -64.40 54.25
N ALA A 7 -41.57 -64.10 52.97
CA ALA A 7 -40.33 -63.56 52.42
C ALA A 7 -40.24 -62.09 52.88
N THR A 8 -39.35 -61.83 53.83
CA THR A 8 -39.01 -60.45 54.21
C THR A 8 -37.89 -60.00 53.28
N THR A 9 -38.24 -59.26 52.23
CA THR A 9 -37.25 -58.55 51.43
C THR A 9 -36.96 -57.23 52.11
N THR A 10 -35.76 -57.07 52.65
CA THR A 10 -35.23 -55.75 53.01
C THR A 10 -34.94 -55.01 51.71
N ALA A 11 -35.75 -54.00 51.38
CA ALA A 11 -35.42 -53.09 50.29
C ALA A 11 -34.17 -52.31 50.71
N GLN A 12 -33.03 -52.64 50.13
CA GLN A 12 -31.85 -51.79 50.21
C GLN A 12 -32.16 -50.58 49.33
N ILE A 13 -32.68 -49.50 49.93
CA ILE A 13 -32.78 -48.21 49.25
C ILE A 13 -31.33 -47.78 49.04
N ALA A 14 -30.80 -48.06 47.85
CA ALA A 14 -29.58 -47.43 47.41
C ALA A 14 -29.86 -45.93 47.43
N ASN A 15 -29.24 -45.23 48.37
CA ASN A 15 -29.12 -43.78 48.32
C ASN A 15 -28.15 -43.50 47.16
N VAL A 16 -28.65 -43.62 45.93
CA VAL A 16 -27.93 -43.16 44.75
C VAL A 16 -27.82 -41.66 44.95
N ALA A 17 -26.60 -41.13 45.07
CA ALA A 17 -26.41 -39.69 45.08
C ALA A 17 -27.19 -39.13 43.88
N LEU A 18 -28.11 -38.22 44.16
CA LEU A 18 -28.82 -37.52 43.10
C LEU A 18 -27.75 -36.69 42.40
N ASN A 19 -27.56 -36.96 41.11
CA ASN A 19 -26.70 -36.18 40.25
C ASN A 19 -27.18 -34.72 40.25
N ASP A 20 -26.38 -33.82 40.78
CA ASP A 20 -26.66 -32.38 40.68
C ASP A 20 -25.98 -31.80 39.43
N ALA A 21 -26.37 -30.60 39.00
CA ALA A 21 -25.72 -29.93 37.88
C ALA A 21 -24.61 -29.01 38.38
N PRO A 22 -23.56 -28.74 37.57
CA PRO A 22 -22.51 -27.82 37.96
C PRO A 22 -23.06 -26.43 38.32
N VAL A 23 -22.58 -25.87 39.43
CA VAL A 23 -22.99 -24.56 39.95
C VAL A 23 -21.88 -23.54 39.71
N LEU A 24 -22.26 -22.38 39.16
CA LEU A 24 -21.36 -21.27 38.94
C LEU A 24 -20.96 -20.60 40.27
N ASN A 25 -19.66 -20.55 40.56
CA ASN A 25 -19.07 -19.80 41.67
C ASN A 25 -18.45 -18.48 41.20
N HIS A 26 -17.59 -18.53 40.17
CA HIS A 26 -16.89 -17.36 39.61
C HIS A 26 -17.00 -17.32 38.08
N ASN A 27 -17.29 -16.14 37.55
CA ASN A 27 -17.21 -15.81 36.13
C ASN A 27 -16.91 -14.31 36.02
N GLU A 28 -15.70 -13.96 36.44
CA GLU A 28 -15.26 -12.58 36.59
C GLU A 28 -14.71 -12.01 35.29
N VAL A 29 -14.79 -10.69 35.15
CA VAL A 29 -14.17 -9.99 34.01
C VAL A 29 -12.68 -9.86 34.26
N VAL A 30 -11.88 -10.46 33.37
CA VAL A 30 -10.41 -10.39 33.46
C VAL A 30 -9.88 -9.27 32.57
N THR A 31 -8.96 -8.46 33.11
CA THR A 31 -8.30 -7.40 32.34
C THR A 31 -7.00 -7.92 31.71
N VAL A 32 -6.79 -7.61 30.43
CA VAL A 32 -5.57 -7.94 29.69
C VAL A 32 -5.13 -6.73 28.87
N LEU A 33 -3.82 -6.53 28.73
CA LEU A 33 -3.31 -5.53 27.80
C LEU A 33 -3.50 -6.02 26.36
N GLU A 34 -3.73 -5.09 25.44
CA GLU A 34 -3.72 -5.38 24.02
C GLU A 34 -2.45 -6.14 23.60
N GLY A 35 -2.64 -7.26 22.90
CA GLY A 35 -1.56 -8.13 22.39
C GLY A 35 -0.92 -9.02 23.46
N ALA A 36 -1.32 -8.88 24.73
CA ALA A 36 -0.81 -9.67 25.84
C ALA A 36 -1.63 -10.94 26.10
N GLN A 37 -1.06 -11.83 26.90
CA GLN A 37 -1.71 -13.03 27.39
C GLN A 37 -2.08 -12.93 28.87
N VAL A 38 -3.12 -13.64 29.27
CA VAL A 38 -3.53 -13.80 30.68
C VAL A 38 -3.90 -15.26 30.96
N VAL A 39 -3.47 -15.77 32.12
CA VAL A 39 -3.82 -17.11 32.61
C VAL A 39 -5.14 -17.01 33.37
N LEU A 40 -6.11 -17.88 33.05
CA LEU A 40 -7.34 -18.01 33.82
C LEU A 40 -7.11 -18.92 35.03
N THR A 41 -7.61 -18.49 36.18
CA THR A 41 -7.53 -19.21 37.45
C THR A 41 -8.92 -19.47 38.02
N ALA A 42 -9.03 -20.27 39.08
CA ALA A 42 -10.31 -20.52 39.76
C ALA A 42 -10.89 -19.26 40.45
N ALA A 43 -10.12 -18.17 40.59
CA ALA A 43 -10.66 -16.88 41.02
C ALA A 43 -11.42 -16.18 39.89
N ASP A 44 -11.15 -16.53 38.63
CA ASP A 44 -11.74 -15.92 37.45
C ASP A 44 -12.91 -16.76 36.94
N LEU A 45 -12.72 -18.07 36.80
CA LEU A 45 -13.70 -19.02 36.26
C LEU A 45 -13.77 -20.27 37.13
N ASP A 46 -14.92 -20.49 37.77
CA ASP A 46 -15.13 -21.62 38.67
C ASP A 46 -16.57 -22.13 38.62
N PHE A 47 -16.70 -23.42 38.28
CA PHE A 47 -17.91 -24.20 38.44
C PHE A 47 -17.60 -25.36 39.36
N ASN A 48 -18.34 -25.45 40.46
CA ASN A 48 -18.26 -26.54 41.40
C ASN A 48 -19.46 -27.47 41.24
N ASP A 49 -19.22 -28.76 41.42
CA ASP A 49 -20.22 -29.79 41.39
C ASP A 49 -19.98 -30.68 42.61
N GLY A 50 -20.93 -30.71 43.55
CA GLY A 50 -20.72 -31.28 44.89
C GLY A 50 -20.46 -32.78 44.90
N ASP A 51 -20.83 -33.49 43.83
CA ASP A 51 -20.66 -34.92 43.64
C ASP A 51 -19.64 -35.31 42.56
N ASN A 52 -19.08 -34.33 41.83
CA ASN A 52 -18.09 -34.56 40.79
C ASN A 52 -16.73 -33.94 41.15
N ALA A 53 -15.64 -34.60 40.77
CA ALA A 53 -14.31 -34.02 40.91
C ALA A 53 -14.09 -32.91 39.84
N ASP A 54 -13.22 -31.94 40.13
CA ASP A 54 -12.83 -30.88 39.17
C ASP A 54 -12.31 -31.44 37.84
N SER A 55 -11.75 -32.65 37.85
CA SER A 55 -11.27 -33.34 36.66
C SER A 55 -12.40 -33.92 35.77
N SER A 56 -13.62 -34.02 36.30
CA SER A 56 -14.82 -34.44 35.56
C SER A 56 -15.71 -33.28 35.12
N VAL A 57 -15.65 -32.12 35.79
CA VAL A 57 -16.38 -30.91 35.38
C VAL A 57 -15.74 -30.36 34.10
N THR A 58 -16.45 -30.47 32.97
CA THR A 58 -15.92 -30.20 31.63
C THR A 58 -16.58 -28.98 30.99
N TYR A 59 -15.75 -28.03 30.59
CA TYR A 59 -16.10 -26.86 29.78
C TYR A 59 -15.97 -27.20 28.30
N THR A 60 -16.93 -26.74 27.48
CA THR A 60 -16.89 -26.84 26.02
C THR A 60 -17.03 -25.45 25.41
N ILE A 61 -16.10 -25.06 24.53
CA ILE A 61 -16.16 -23.78 23.81
C ILE A 61 -17.30 -23.83 22.79
N THR A 62 -18.29 -22.96 22.95
CA THR A 62 -19.45 -22.84 22.05
C THR A 62 -19.37 -21.62 21.14
N THR A 63 -18.53 -20.64 21.45
CA THR A 63 -18.28 -19.46 20.60
C THR A 63 -16.84 -19.00 20.80
N LEU A 64 -16.11 -18.78 19.71
CA LEU A 64 -14.72 -18.33 19.76
C LEU A 64 -14.63 -16.82 20.02
N PRO A 65 -13.55 -16.33 20.68
CA PRO A 65 -13.25 -14.91 20.69
C PRO A 65 -13.06 -14.36 19.28
N THR A 66 -13.59 -13.16 19.02
CA THR A 66 -13.37 -12.45 17.75
C THR A 66 -11.97 -11.83 17.67
N ASN A 67 -11.40 -11.45 18.82
CA ASN A 67 -10.17 -10.65 18.93
C ASN A 67 -9.10 -11.34 19.81
N GLY A 68 -8.93 -12.66 19.64
CA GLY A 68 -7.98 -13.43 20.45
C GLY A 68 -8.18 -14.94 20.35
N THR A 69 -7.40 -15.68 21.13
CA THR A 69 -7.43 -17.15 21.13
C THR A 69 -7.31 -17.69 22.56
N VAL A 70 -8.07 -18.74 22.86
CA VAL A 70 -7.96 -19.50 24.11
C VAL A 70 -7.07 -20.73 23.87
N PHE A 71 -6.15 -20.99 24.80
CA PHE A 71 -5.22 -22.11 24.75
C PHE A 71 -5.36 -22.99 25.99
N LYS A 72 -5.15 -24.30 25.80
CA LYS A 72 -4.90 -25.27 26.86
C LYS A 72 -3.50 -25.84 26.70
N ASN A 73 -2.64 -25.65 27.70
CA ASN A 73 -1.23 -26.09 27.62
C ASN A 73 -0.52 -25.66 26.32
N GLY A 74 -0.79 -24.44 25.86
CA GLY A 74 -0.21 -23.89 24.62
C GLY A 74 -0.81 -24.40 23.31
N SER A 75 -1.78 -25.32 23.35
CA SER A 75 -2.56 -25.74 22.16
C SER A 75 -3.85 -24.92 22.06
N SER A 76 -4.16 -24.37 20.89
CA SER A 76 -5.37 -23.56 20.70
C SER A 76 -6.64 -24.41 20.81
N LEU A 77 -7.64 -23.87 21.49
CA LEU A 77 -8.97 -24.45 21.58
C LEU A 77 -9.87 -23.85 20.51
N GLY A 78 -10.29 -24.70 19.56
CA GLY A 78 -11.30 -24.36 18.56
C GLY A 78 -12.73 -24.50 19.09
N LEU A 79 -13.71 -24.28 18.21
CA LEU A 79 -15.11 -24.58 18.51
C LEU A 79 -15.26 -26.06 18.89
N ASN A 80 -16.02 -26.34 19.96
CA ASN A 80 -16.13 -27.65 20.61
C ASN A 80 -14.84 -28.16 21.28
N GLY A 81 -13.80 -27.33 21.38
CA GLY A 81 -12.64 -27.63 22.22
C GLY A 81 -13.04 -27.67 23.68
N THR A 82 -12.43 -28.58 24.45
CA THR A 82 -12.79 -28.81 25.85
C THR A 82 -11.62 -28.66 26.82
N PHE A 83 -11.94 -28.25 28.04
CA PHE A 83 -11.03 -28.21 29.19
C PHE A 83 -11.82 -28.50 30.47
N THR A 84 -11.15 -28.86 31.56
CA THR A 84 -11.81 -29.20 32.83
C THR A 84 -11.64 -28.09 33.88
N GLN A 85 -12.44 -28.14 34.96
CA GLN A 85 -12.22 -27.26 36.12
C GLN A 85 -10.79 -27.43 36.67
N GLN A 86 -10.27 -28.67 36.69
CA GLN A 86 -8.88 -28.92 37.09
C GLN A 86 -7.85 -28.22 36.18
N ASP A 87 -8.12 -28.05 34.88
CA ASP A 87 -7.23 -27.30 33.99
C ASP A 87 -7.19 -25.81 34.34
N VAL A 88 -8.30 -25.24 34.80
CA VAL A 88 -8.37 -23.84 35.27
C VAL A 88 -7.65 -23.70 36.62
N VAL A 89 -7.88 -24.64 37.55
CA VAL A 89 -7.19 -24.70 38.84
C VAL A 89 -5.67 -24.82 38.66
N ASP A 90 -5.22 -25.60 37.68
CA ASP A 90 -3.81 -25.81 37.38
C ASP A 90 -3.20 -24.70 36.48
N GLY A 91 -3.95 -23.65 36.17
CA GLY A 91 -3.48 -22.49 35.38
C GLY A 91 -3.10 -22.84 33.94
N ARG A 92 -3.72 -23.87 33.36
CA ARG A 92 -3.42 -24.34 32.00
C ARG A 92 -4.17 -23.59 30.90
N ILE A 93 -5.18 -22.81 31.29
CA ILE A 93 -6.05 -22.08 30.37
C ILE A 93 -5.53 -20.65 30.23
N VAL A 94 -5.22 -20.27 29.00
CA VAL A 94 -4.61 -18.96 28.68
C VAL A 94 -5.42 -18.30 27.58
N PHE A 95 -5.74 -17.02 27.74
CA PHE A 95 -6.22 -16.18 26.66
C PHE A 95 -5.07 -15.30 26.14
N LEU A 96 -4.93 -15.21 24.83
CA LEU A 96 -4.03 -14.27 24.14
C LEU A 96 -4.87 -13.33 23.27
N HIS A 97 -4.72 -12.03 23.52
CA HIS A 97 -5.32 -11.01 22.67
C HIS A 97 -4.52 -10.86 21.36
N ASP A 98 -5.20 -10.64 20.23
CA ASP A 98 -4.57 -10.68 18.90
C ASP A 98 -3.87 -9.39 18.47
N GLY A 99 -3.96 -8.33 19.29
CA GLY A 99 -3.36 -7.01 19.02
C GLY A 99 -4.22 -6.11 18.14
N SER A 100 -5.51 -6.43 17.97
CA SER A 100 -6.47 -5.53 17.34
C SER A 100 -6.94 -4.42 18.30
N GLU A 101 -7.22 -3.22 17.77
CA GLU A 101 -7.67 -2.07 18.56
C GLU A 101 -9.10 -2.24 19.11
N THR A 102 -9.27 -3.14 20.07
CA THR A 102 -10.55 -3.51 20.66
C THR A 102 -10.51 -3.37 22.18
N THR A 103 -11.67 -3.12 22.78
CA THR A 103 -11.78 -2.88 24.24
C THR A 103 -12.31 -4.10 25.00
N SER A 104 -12.69 -5.16 24.29
CA SER A 104 -13.26 -6.36 24.89
C SER A 104 -13.10 -7.57 23.99
N ALA A 105 -12.97 -8.74 24.61
CA ALA A 105 -13.07 -10.04 23.96
C ALA A 105 -13.95 -10.96 24.82
N ALA A 106 -14.54 -12.00 24.23
CA ALA A 106 -15.29 -13.00 24.99
C ALA A 106 -15.31 -14.34 24.27
N PHE A 107 -15.38 -15.44 25.01
CA PHE A 107 -15.75 -16.74 24.45
C PHE A 107 -17.01 -17.28 25.13
N GLY A 108 -17.82 -17.99 24.35
CA GLY A 108 -18.99 -18.70 24.85
C GLY A 108 -18.62 -20.12 25.28
N PHE A 109 -19.28 -20.64 26.31
CA PHE A 109 -19.07 -22.01 26.77
C PHE A 109 -20.32 -22.66 27.36
N SER A 110 -20.26 -23.99 27.48
CA SER A 110 -21.15 -24.80 28.33
C SER A 110 -20.33 -25.63 29.31
N VAL A 111 -20.93 -26.01 30.44
CA VAL A 111 -20.30 -26.82 31.48
C VAL A 111 -21.13 -28.08 31.71
N SER A 112 -20.50 -29.24 31.80
CA SER A 112 -21.16 -30.51 32.11
C SER A 112 -20.39 -31.32 33.13
N ASP A 113 -21.11 -32.06 33.95
CA ASP A 113 -20.59 -33.03 34.93
C ASP A 113 -20.19 -34.38 34.29
N GLY A 114 -20.54 -34.60 33.01
CA GLY A 114 -20.32 -35.85 32.28
C GLY A 114 -21.32 -36.97 32.56
N ILE A 115 -22.30 -36.76 33.44
CA ILE A 115 -23.28 -37.76 33.88
C ILE A 115 -24.74 -37.28 33.84
N GLY A 116 -25.00 -36.06 33.34
CA GLY A 116 -26.31 -35.63 32.88
C GLY A 116 -26.65 -34.18 33.20
N GLY A 117 -25.94 -33.57 34.14
CA GLY A 117 -26.00 -32.14 34.46
C GLY A 117 -25.25 -31.31 33.42
N THR A 118 -25.89 -30.26 32.93
CA THR A 118 -25.29 -29.33 31.96
C THR A 118 -25.82 -27.91 32.16
N VAL A 119 -24.91 -26.95 32.17
CA VAL A 119 -25.19 -25.51 32.10
C VAL A 119 -24.77 -25.00 30.72
N THR A 120 -25.67 -24.32 30.02
CA THR A 120 -25.42 -23.84 28.64
C THR A 120 -25.58 -22.34 28.52
N GLY A 121 -25.03 -21.75 27.46
CA GLY A 121 -25.21 -20.32 27.16
C GLY A 121 -24.35 -19.38 28.01
N GLN A 122 -23.29 -19.89 28.63
CA GLN A 122 -22.37 -19.07 29.41
C GLN A 122 -21.42 -18.29 28.49
N SER A 123 -20.92 -17.16 28.98
CA SER A 123 -19.92 -16.33 28.31
C SER A 123 -18.89 -15.84 29.32
N PHE A 124 -17.61 -15.96 28.97
CA PHE A 124 -16.50 -15.41 29.74
C PHE A 124 -15.97 -14.16 29.03
N THR A 125 -15.88 -13.04 29.74
CA THR A 125 -15.57 -11.73 29.14
C THR A 125 -14.23 -11.18 29.62
N PHE A 126 -13.47 -10.61 28.70
CA PHE A 126 -12.22 -9.91 28.94
C PHE A 126 -12.41 -8.41 28.70
N SER A 127 -11.83 -7.58 29.56
CA SER A 127 -11.63 -6.15 29.28
C SER A 127 -10.22 -5.94 28.73
N ILE A 128 -10.12 -5.34 27.55
CA ILE A 128 -8.84 -5.07 26.90
C ILE A 128 -8.43 -3.64 27.19
N THR A 129 -7.24 -3.47 27.76
CA THR A 129 -6.61 -2.15 27.94
C THR A 129 -5.76 -1.85 26.71
N PRO A 130 -6.11 -0.82 25.91
CA PRO A 130 -5.34 -0.46 24.72
C PRO A 130 -3.88 -0.16 25.04
N VAL A 131 -2.97 -0.54 24.15
CA VAL A 131 -1.55 -0.22 24.23
C VAL A 131 -1.22 0.70 23.06
N ASN A 132 -0.63 1.88 23.36
CA ASN A 132 -0.35 2.85 22.30
C ASN A 132 0.73 2.32 21.34
N ASP A 133 0.31 2.02 20.12
CA ASP A 133 1.19 1.59 19.03
C ASP A 133 1.54 2.72 18.06
N ALA A 134 2.59 2.51 17.26
CA ALA A 134 2.92 3.41 16.17
C ALA A 134 1.83 3.33 15.08
N PRO A 135 1.48 4.45 14.40
CA PRO A 135 0.48 4.42 13.34
C PRO A 135 0.93 3.47 12.22
N THR A 136 0.12 2.46 11.94
CA THR A 136 0.33 1.54 10.83
C THR A 136 -0.51 1.99 9.63
N VAL A 137 0.11 2.06 8.45
CA VAL A 137 -0.61 2.27 7.19
C VAL A 137 -1.11 0.91 6.72
N ASN A 138 -2.37 0.58 7.00
CA ASN A 138 -3.00 -0.63 6.48
C ASN A 138 -3.36 -0.45 5.00
N VAL A 139 -2.42 -0.76 4.11
CA VAL A 139 -2.74 -0.99 2.70
C VAL A 139 -3.24 -2.44 2.55
N SER A 140 -4.44 -2.73 3.04
CA SER A 140 -5.02 -4.08 3.04
C SER A 140 -5.63 -4.47 1.68
N GLY A 141 -4.82 -4.36 0.62
CA GLY A 141 -5.16 -4.87 -0.70
C GLY A 141 -3.90 -4.93 -1.54
N GLU A 142 -3.54 -6.10 -2.04
CA GLU A 142 -2.77 -6.14 -3.27
C GLU A 142 -3.54 -5.29 -4.29
N VAL A 143 -2.88 -4.25 -4.80
CA VAL A 143 -3.42 -3.46 -5.91
C VAL A 143 -3.36 -4.37 -7.13
N SER A 144 -4.36 -5.25 -7.27
CA SER A 144 -4.56 -5.96 -8.52
C SER A 144 -4.75 -4.91 -9.61
N PRO A 145 -3.96 -4.93 -10.70
CA PRO A 145 -4.15 -4.00 -11.81
C PRO A 145 -5.62 -3.97 -12.21
N ARG A 146 -6.21 -2.78 -12.32
CA ARG A 146 -7.65 -2.63 -12.66
C ARG A 146 -7.95 -2.98 -14.12
N GLY A 147 -7.05 -3.67 -14.82
CA GLY A 147 -7.13 -4.02 -16.23
C GLY A 147 -5.94 -4.85 -16.69
N THR A 148 -5.96 -5.21 -17.97
CA THR A 148 -4.82 -5.86 -18.64
C THR A 148 -3.71 -4.86 -18.94
N GLU A 149 -2.51 -5.35 -19.20
CA GLU A 149 -1.43 -4.53 -19.75
C GLU A 149 -1.87 -3.84 -21.04
N ILE A 150 -1.43 -2.60 -21.20
CA ILE A 150 -1.74 -1.78 -22.37
C ILE A 150 -0.43 -1.45 -23.07
N LEU A 151 -0.31 -1.85 -24.33
CA LEU A 151 0.84 -1.52 -25.14
C LEU A 151 0.81 -0.03 -25.50
N VAL A 152 1.83 0.71 -25.05
CA VAL A 152 1.91 2.16 -25.23
C VAL A 152 2.22 2.53 -26.68
N ASN A 153 3.24 1.91 -27.25
CA ASN A 153 3.73 2.14 -28.60
C ASN A 153 2.96 1.32 -29.64
N THR A 154 3.13 1.67 -30.90
CA THR A 154 2.55 1.05 -32.11
C THR A 154 3.65 0.35 -32.90
N GLN A 155 4.83 0.99 -32.97
CA GLN A 155 6.04 0.40 -33.53
C GLN A 155 6.78 -0.42 -32.46
N THR A 156 6.79 -1.74 -32.60
CA THR A 156 7.38 -2.66 -31.61
C THR A 156 8.77 -3.18 -31.99
N GLY A 157 9.22 -2.92 -33.22
CA GLY A 157 10.59 -3.22 -33.64
C GLY A 157 11.56 -2.11 -33.25
N GLY A 158 12.76 -2.48 -32.81
CA GLY A 158 13.76 -1.55 -32.27
C GLY A 158 13.64 -1.39 -30.75
N ALA A 159 14.64 -0.75 -30.13
CA ALA A 159 14.61 -0.48 -28.70
C ALA A 159 13.66 0.69 -28.40
N GLN A 160 12.82 0.52 -27.37
CA GLN A 160 11.95 1.54 -26.82
C GLN A 160 12.37 1.76 -25.37
N SER A 161 12.71 2.99 -24.98
CA SER A 161 13.33 3.23 -23.67
C SER A 161 13.00 4.60 -23.08
N ALA A 162 13.40 4.82 -21.82
CA ALA A 162 13.22 6.09 -21.10
C ALA A 162 11.77 6.61 -21.12
N ALA A 163 10.79 5.71 -20.96
CA ALA A 163 9.39 6.09 -20.91
C ALA A 163 9.10 6.97 -19.68
N GLN A 164 8.32 8.02 -19.86
CA GLN A 164 7.82 8.91 -18.81
C GLN A 164 6.33 9.11 -18.98
N ILE A 165 5.62 9.39 -17.88
CA ILE A 165 4.16 9.54 -17.86
C ILE A 165 3.75 10.77 -17.06
N THR A 166 2.69 11.44 -17.50
CA THR A 166 1.98 12.46 -16.71
C THR A 166 0.48 12.28 -16.79
N THR A 167 -0.24 12.63 -15.72
CA THR A 167 -1.71 12.64 -15.67
C THR A 167 -2.21 14.06 -15.87
N LEU A 168 -3.20 14.24 -16.74
CA LEU A 168 -3.87 15.51 -17.00
C LEU A 168 -5.04 15.71 -16.02
N GLY A 169 -5.45 16.96 -15.81
CA GLY A 169 -6.49 17.31 -14.83
C GLY A 169 -7.87 16.70 -15.10
N ASP A 170 -8.13 16.18 -16.29
CA ASP A 170 -9.37 15.48 -16.67
C ASP A 170 -9.27 13.95 -16.58
N GLY A 171 -8.18 13.43 -16.00
CA GLY A 171 -7.95 12.00 -15.80
C GLY A 171 -7.34 11.28 -17.00
N ARG A 172 -7.14 11.96 -18.14
CA ARG A 172 -6.29 11.43 -19.22
C ARG A 172 -4.85 11.32 -18.75
N PHE A 173 -4.04 10.55 -19.47
CA PHE A 173 -2.61 10.51 -19.24
C PHE A 173 -1.84 10.49 -20.56
N VAL A 174 -0.60 10.96 -20.53
CA VAL A 174 0.29 11.01 -21.69
C VAL A 174 1.55 10.26 -21.33
N VAL A 175 1.96 9.36 -22.23
CA VAL A 175 3.25 8.65 -22.12
C VAL A 175 4.15 9.14 -23.23
N THR A 176 5.39 9.49 -22.90
CA THR A 176 6.45 9.81 -23.86
C THR A 176 7.62 8.84 -23.71
N TRP A 177 8.33 8.52 -24.78
CA TRP A 177 9.45 7.57 -24.75
C TRP A 177 10.46 7.87 -25.87
N THR A 178 11.64 7.28 -25.74
CA THR A 178 12.68 7.25 -26.78
C THR A 178 12.47 6.05 -27.68
N ASP A 179 12.34 6.30 -28.99
CA ASP A 179 12.09 5.32 -30.04
C ASP A 179 13.33 5.13 -30.92
N ALA A 180 13.89 3.91 -30.97
CA ALA A 180 15.06 3.58 -31.79
C ALA A 180 14.69 2.73 -33.02
N SER A 181 13.50 2.93 -33.59
CA SER A 181 12.99 2.07 -34.67
C SER A 181 13.49 2.44 -36.06
N SER A 182 13.99 3.68 -36.24
CA SER A 182 14.33 4.30 -37.52
C SER A 182 15.85 4.47 -37.74
N GLY A 183 16.70 3.95 -36.84
CA GLY A 183 18.16 4.01 -36.91
C GLY A 183 18.76 4.98 -35.88
N ASN A 184 18.39 6.27 -35.95
CA ASN A 184 18.59 7.20 -34.84
C ASN A 184 17.46 7.05 -33.82
N THR A 185 17.60 7.68 -32.66
CA THR A 185 16.52 7.71 -31.66
C THR A 185 15.66 8.96 -31.84
N ASP A 186 14.34 8.78 -31.83
CA ASP A 186 13.33 9.84 -31.87
C ASP A 186 12.60 9.90 -30.52
N ILE A 187 11.87 10.99 -30.26
CA ILE A 187 10.93 11.09 -29.15
C ILE A 187 9.50 10.96 -29.69
N LYS A 188 8.76 10.03 -29.09
CA LYS A 188 7.34 9.80 -29.37
C LYS A 188 6.51 10.06 -28.13
N ALA A 189 5.22 10.32 -28.33
CA ALA A 189 4.26 10.35 -27.24
C ALA A 189 2.90 9.80 -27.68
N GLN A 190 2.11 9.33 -26.72
CA GLN A 190 0.75 8.87 -26.94
C GLN A 190 -0.15 9.38 -25.81
N VAL A 191 -1.31 9.91 -26.20
CA VAL A 191 -2.35 10.35 -25.26
C VAL A 191 -3.32 9.19 -25.03
N PHE A 192 -3.73 9.01 -23.80
CA PHE A 192 -4.67 7.98 -23.37
C PHE A 192 -5.84 8.58 -22.61
N ALA A 193 -7.03 8.00 -22.81
CA ALA A 193 -8.18 8.24 -21.96
C ALA A 193 -7.91 7.73 -20.54
N ALA A 194 -8.70 8.19 -19.57
CA ALA A 194 -8.67 7.65 -18.20
C ALA A 194 -8.93 6.13 -18.13
N SER A 195 -9.59 5.57 -19.15
CA SER A 195 -9.83 4.13 -19.31
C SER A 195 -8.61 3.35 -19.85
N GLY A 196 -7.55 4.03 -20.26
CA GLY A 196 -6.39 3.44 -20.93
C GLY A 196 -6.55 3.29 -22.45
N ALA A 197 -7.65 3.74 -23.05
CA ALA A 197 -7.80 3.74 -24.51
C ALA A 197 -6.90 4.80 -25.16
N LYS A 198 -6.17 4.44 -26.23
CA LYS A 198 -5.38 5.38 -27.04
C LYS A 198 -6.31 6.44 -27.65
N LEU A 199 -5.95 7.72 -27.49
CA LEU A 199 -6.62 8.85 -28.13
C LEU A 199 -5.76 9.35 -29.29
N GLY A 200 -6.24 9.17 -30.51
CA GLY A 200 -5.48 9.50 -31.73
C GLY A 200 -4.29 8.57 -31.97
N GLY A 201 -3.45 8.95 -32.93
CA GLY A 201 -2.17 8.27 -33.19
C GLY A 201 -1.02 8.86 -32.37
N GLU A 202 0.15 8.23 -32.51
CA GLU A 202 1.35 8.70 -31.82
C GLU A 202 1.76 10.09 -32.30
N LEU A 203 2.10 10.94 -31.33
CA LEU A 203 2.54 12.30 -31.54
C LEU A 203 4.03 12.29 -31.87
N PRO A 204 4.45 12.86 -33.02
CA PRO A 204 5.86 13.16 -33.25
C PRO A 204 6.26 14.33 -32.34
N VAL A 205 7.20 14.09 -31.41
CA VAL A 205 7.67 15.13 -30.49
C VAL A 205 8.75 15.98 -31.16
N ASN A 206 9.83 15.34 -31.60
CA ASN A 206 10.83 15.96 -32.46
C ASN A 206 10.43 15.88 -33.95
N THR A 207 10.96 16.82 -34.71
CA THR A 207 10.87 16.91 -36.18
C THR A 207 12.23 16.76 -36.84
N ALA A 208 13.33 16.96 -36.10
CA ALA A 208 14.67 16.65 -36.56
C ALA A 208 14.83 15.14 -36.74
N VAL A 209 15.34 14.72 -37.90
CA VAL A 209 15.69 13.32 -38.22
C VAL A 209 17.19 13.05 -38.10
N ALA A 210 17.98 14.11 -37.93
CA ALA A 210 19.42 14.05 -37.77
C ALA A 210 19.79 13.93 -36.29
N GLY A 211 20.83 13.15 -36.00
CA GLY A 211 21.27 12.89 -34.64
C GLY A 211 20.27 12.08 -33.83
N ALA A 212 20.66 11.74 -32.60
CA ALA A 212 19.83 11.08 -31.62
C ALA A 212 19.06 12.10 -30.76
N GLN A 213 17.78 11.85 -30.53
CA GLN A 213 16.95 12.52 -29.54
C GLN A 213 16.67 11.55 -28.41
N SER A 214 16.85 11.98 -27.16
CA SER A 214 16.85 11.06 -26.01
C SER A 214 16.39 11.71 -24.71
N VAL A 215 16.10 10.87 -23.72
CA VAL A 215 15.80 11.24 -22.33
C VAL A 215 14.65 12.26 -22.26
N PRO A 216 13.45 11.89 -22.75
CA PRO A 216 12.32 12.80 -22.67
C PRO A 216 11.88 12.96 -21.23
N GLN A 217 11.37 14.14 -20.88
CA GLN A 217 10.63 14.39 -19.64
C GLN A 217 9.32 15.09 -19.99
N ILE A 218 8.28 14.90 -19.19
CA ILE A 218 6.95 15.42 -19.46
C ILE A 218 6.30 15.95 -18.18
N THR A 219 5.55 17.05 -18.31
CA THR A 219 4.69 17.54 -17.23
C THR A 219 3.38 18.09 -17.79
N ALA A 220 2.29 17.87 -17.06
CA ALA A 220 0.99 18.45 -17.36
C ALA A 220 0.98 19.94 -17.04
N LEU A 221 0.32 20.74 -17.86
CA LEU A 221 0.19 22.19 -17.67
C LEU A 221 -1.22 22.54 -17.19
N ASP A 222 -1.34 23.66 -16.46
CA ASP A 222 -2.65 24.25 -16.18
C ASP A 222 -3.36 24.56 -17.51
N GLY A 223 -4.66 24.25 -17.61
CA GLY A 223 -5.42 24.33 -18.86
C GLY A 223 -5.50 23.01 -19.64
N GLY A 224 -4.94 21.92 -19.11
CA GLY A 224 -5.13 20.57 -19.63
C GLY A 224 -4.19 20.16 -20.76
N GLY A 225 -3.25 21.03 -21.13
CA GLY A 225 -2.14 20.72 -22.03
C GLY A 225 -0.97 20.05 -21.32
N PHE A 226 0.14 19.87 -22.03
CA PHE A 226 1.38 19.32 -21.48
C PHE A 226 2.59 19.82 -22.26
N VAL A 227 3.77 19.77 -21.63
CA VAL A 227 5.05 20.06 -22.28
C VAL A 227 5.96 18.84 -22.18
N ILE A 228 6.64 18.55 -23.28
CA ILE A 228 7.68 17.52 -23.35
C ILE A 228 9.01 18.22 -23.61
N ILE A 229 10.03 17.89 -22.84
CA ILE A 229 11.41 18.29 -23.08
C ILE A 229 12.26 17.07 -23.43
N TRP A 230 13.35 17.27 -24.17
CA TRP A 230 14.28 16.20 -24.53
C TRP A 230 15.69 16.74 -24.81
N GLN A 231 16.66 15.83 -24.82
CA GLN A 231 18.02 16.10 -25.29
C GLN A 231 18.10 15.89 -26.80
N ASP A 232 18.62 16.88 -27.51
CA ASP A 232 18.75 16.90 -28.96
C ASP A 232 20.23 16.91 -29.38
N SER A 233 20.66 15.88 -30.11
CA SER A 233 22.00 15.81 -30.71
C SER A 233 21.97 16.02 -32.23
N SER A 234 20.99 16.78 -32.72
CA SER A 234 20.88 17.09 -34.16
C SER A 234 21.93 18.08 -34.65
N PHE A 235 22.75 18.64 -33.75
CA PHE A 235 23.78 19.64 -34.03
C PHE A 235 23.26 20.85 -34.83
N GLY A 236 22.02 21.28 -34.54
CA GLY A 236 21.38 22.40 -35.25
C GLY A 236 20.63 22.02 -36.53
N VAL A 237 20.56 20.75 -36.89
CA VAL A 237 19.92 20.28 -38.12
C VAL A 237 18.48 19.81 -37.87
N GLY A 238 17.50 20.62 -38.26
CA GLY A 238 16.07 20.32 -38.15
C GLY A 238 15.41 20.82 -36.86
N GLY A 239 14.13 21.18 -36.95
CA GLY A 239 13.36 21.71 -35.82
C GLY A 239 13.73 23.15 -35.42
N ALA A 240 13.67 23.45 -34.12
CA ALA A 240 14.14 24.73 -33.57
C ALA A 240 15.64 24.95 -33.86
N ALA A 241 16.08 26.21 -33.98
CA ALA A 241 17.49 26.57 -34.14
C ALA A 241 18.34 25.90 -33.04
N GLY A 242 19.06 24.84 -33.40
CA GLY A 242 19.76 24.00 -32.42
C GLY A 242 21.17 24.50 -32.09
N ASP A 243 21.86 23.73 -31.26
CA ASP A 243 23.26 23.96 -30.88
C ASP A 243 24.19 23.21 -31.86
N PRO A 244 25.09 23.89 -32.60
CA PRO A 244 26.03 23.22 -33.50
C PRO A 244 27.21 22.53 -32.80
N SER A 245 27.38 22.71 -31.49
CA SER A 245 28.58 22.33 -30.74
C SER A 245 28.42 21.13 -29.79
N GLY A 246 27.18 20.70 -29.51
CA GLY A 246 26.89 19.68 -28.52
C GLY A 246 25.39 19.37 -28.39
N LEU A 247 25.01 18.73 -27.28
CA LEU A 247 23.63 18.46 -26.92
C LEU A 247 22.86 19.76 -26.61
N ALA A 248 21.70 19.94 -27.23
CA ALA A 248 20.75 20.98 -26.86
C ALA A 248 19.61 20.42 -26.00
N THR A 249 19.06 21.24 -25.11
CA THR A 249 17.78 20.95 -24.46
C THR A 249 16.65 21.57 -25.28
N LYS A 250 15.70 20.77 -25.75
CA LYS A 250 14.54 21.23 -26.52
C LYS A 250 13.23 20.94 -25.81
N ALA A 251 12.18 21.66 -26.19
CA ALA A 251 10.83 21.53 -25.67
C ALA A 251 9.77 21.63 -26.77
N ARG A 252 8.62 21.00 -26.54
CA ARG A 252 7.42 21.16 -27.37
C ARG A 252 6.17 21.12 -26.50
N ILE A 253 5.27 22.06 -26.76
CA ILE A 253 4.06 22.28 -25.98
C ILE A 253 2.86 21.77 -26.76
N TYR A 254 1.97 21.07 -26.08
CA TYR A 254 0.74 20.51 -26.62
C TYR A 254 -0.46 21.06 -25.87
N GLY A 255 -1.53 21.32 -26.61
CA GLY A 255 -2.81 21.75 -26.08
C GLY A 255 -3.56 20.60 -25.43
N SER A 256 -4.71 20.92 -24.84
CA SER A 256 -5.60 19.93 -24.24
C SER A 256 -6.18 18.94 -25.26
N ASP A 257 -6.15 19.26 -26.54
CA ASP A 257 -6.53 18.40 -27.66
C ASP A 257 -5.40 17.45 -28.12
N GLY A 258 -4.20 17.57 -27.54
CA GLY A 258 -3.03 16.81 -27.95
C GLY A 258 -2.36 17.34 -29.23
N LEU A 259 -2.75 18.52 -29.73
CA LEU A 259 -2.10 19.17 -30.86
C LEU A 259 -0.98 20.09 -30.40
N PRO A 260 0.12 20.23 -31.16
CA PRO A 260 1.20 21.13 -30.80
C PRO A 260 0.74 22.59 -30.86
N LEU A 261 1.00 23.37 -29.81
CA LEU A 261 0.65 24.81 -29.72
C LEU A 261 1.69 25.73 -30.38
N GLY A 262 2.69 25.17 -31.06
CA GLY A 262 3.73 25.92 -31.71
C GLY A 262 4.84 25.04 -32.28
N ALA A 263 5.91 25.70 -32.72
CA ALA A 263 7.15 25.04 -33.11
C ALA A 263 7.88 24.49 -31.88
N GLU A 264 8.91 23.69 -32.13
CA GLU A 264 9.87 23.31 -31.09
C GLU A 264 10.57 24.56 -30.53
N ILE A 265 11.01 24.46 -29.28
CA ILE A 265 11.69 25.51 -28.55
C ILE A 265 13.05 24.98 -28.13
N ARG A 266 14.13 25.75 -28.33
CA ARG A 266 15.41 25.48 -27.66
C ARG A 266 15.35 26.15 -26.30
N VAL A 267 15.51 25.36 -25.24
CA VAL A 267 15.41 25.83 -23.86
C VAL A 267 16.62 26.67 -23.49
N ASN A 268 17.83 26.20 -23.85
CA ASN A 268 19.09 26.86 -23.57
C ASN A 268 19.42 27.95 -24.60
N THR A 269 19.99 29.06 -24.12
CA THR A 269 20.55 30.12 -24.98
C THR A 269 22.02 29.90 -25.29
N GLN A 270 22.79 29.37 -24.32
CA GLN A 270 24.19 28.98 -24.50
C GLN A 270 24.28 27.79 -25.44
N THR A 271 25.24 27.83 -26.37
CA THR A 271 25.43 26.81 -27.41
C THR A 271 26.88 26.32 -27.47
N SER A 272 27.50 26.10 -26.32
CA SER A 272 28.88 25.60 -26.28
C SER A 272 28.92 24.39 -25.38
N ASN A 273 29.48 23.29 -25.88
CA ASN A 273 29.42 21.99 -25.21
C ASN A 273 27.98 21.53 -24.94
N ASP A 274 27.81 20.52 -24.10
CA ASP A 274 26.52 19.88 -23.87
C ASP A 274 25.64 20.63 -22.86
N GLN A 275 24.35 20.71 -23.18
CA GLN A 275 23.28 21.07 -22.25
C GLN A 275 22.33 19.88 -22.11
N SER A 276 22.40 19.22 -20.95
CA SER A 276 21.87 17.87 -20.74
C SER A 276 21.14 17.70 -19.41
N GLN A 277 20.57 16.51 -19.19
CA GLN A 277 19.89 16.09 -17.96
C GLN A 277 18.76 17.03 -17.52
N ALA A 278 18.03 17.56 -18.48
CA ALA A 278 17.01 18.54 -18.19
C ALA A 278 15.82 17.93 -17.44
N GLN A 279 15.21 18.73 -16.56
CA GLN A 279 14.00 18.42 -15.81
C GLN A 279 12.99 19.55 -15.99
N VAL A 280 11.70 19.23 -16.02
CA VAL A 280 10.63 20.22 -16.24
C VAL A 280 9.57 20.12 -15.15
N THR A 281 9.05 21.26 -14.73
CA THR A 281 7.91 21.34 -13.82
C THR A 281 6.94 22.43 -14.25
N ALA A 282 5.65 22.19 -14.07
CA ALA A 282 4.63 23.19 -14.28
C ALA A 282 4.64 24.21 -13.13
N LEU A 283 4.35 25.46 -13.45
CA LEU A 283 4.27 26.55 -12.48
C LEU A 283 2.81 26.97 -12.30
N ALA A 284 2.45 27.31 -11.07
CA ALA A 284 1.16 27.91 -10.77
C ALA A 284 0.98 29.18 -11.62
N GLY A 285 -0.08 29.22 -12.44
CA GLY A 285 -0.32 30.29 -13.41
C GLY A 285 -0.08 29.88 -14.87
N GLY A 286 0.07 28.58 -15.14
CA GLY A 286 0.09 27.99 -16.49
C GLY A 286 1.41 28.03 -17.25
N GLY A 287 2.49 28.53 -16.64
CA GLY A 287 3.84 28.45 -17.19
C GLY A 287 4.56 27.13 -16.84
N PHE A 288 5.82 27.02 -17.22
CA PHE A 288 6.69 25.91 -16.81
C PHE A 288 8.13 26.39 -16.59
N ALA A 289 8.84 25.70 -15.73
CA ALA A 289 10.26 25.89 -15.47
C ALA A 289 11.04 24.69 -15.98
N VAL A 290 12.16 24.95 -16.65
CA VAL A 290 13.11 23.91 -17.07
C VAL A 290 14.45 24.16 -16.42
N VAL A 291 14.99 23.14 -15.76
CA VAL A 291 16.37 23.14 -15.27
C VAL A 291 17.23 22.18 -16.09
N TRP A 292 18.50 22.49 -16.28
CA TRP A 292 19.44 21.64 -17.02
C TRP A 292 20.88 21.85 -16.56
N THR A 293 21.73 20.88 -16.88
CA THR A 293 23.18 20.93 -16.69
C THR A 293 23.82 21.54 -17.93
N ASP A 294 24.65 22.57 -17.76
CA ASP A 294 25.39 23.27 -18.82
C ASP A 294 26.90 23.04 -18.62
N LEU A 295 27.54 22.38 -19.60
CA LEU A 295 28.95 22.00 -19.58
C LEU A 295 29.87 23.04 -20.28
N SER A 296 29.37 24.25 -20.56
CA SER A 296 30.14 25.29 -21.26
C SER A 296 31.21 25.96 -20.40
N ALA A 297 31.11 25.90 -19.07
CA ALA A 297 31.85 26.73 -18.11
C ALA A 297 31.69 28.25 -18.31
N VAL A 298 30.84 28.70 -19.25
CA VAL A 298 30.66 30.12 -19.58
C VAL A 298 29.85 30.84 -18.51
N LYS A 299 28.89 30.14 -17.90
CA LYS A 299 27.90 30.76 -17.01
C LYS A 299 28.32 30.85 -15.55
N ASP A 300 29.01 29.84 -15.03
CA ASP A 300 29.56 29.81 -13.67
C ASP A 300 31.04 30.23 -13.59
N GLY A 301 31.73 30.31 -14.74
CA GLY A 301 33.15 30.61 -14.83
C GLY A 301 34.07 29.45 -14.42
N SER A 302 33.54 28.27 -14.09
CA SER A 302 34.30 27.07 -13.72
C SER A 302 33.44 25.80 -13.77
N GLY A 303 33.70 24.91 -14.74
CA GLY A 303 33.10 23.57 -14.76
C GLY A 303 31.69 23.53 -15.36
N SER A 304 30.79 22.79 -14.73
CA SER A 304 29.40 22.60 -15.16
C SER A 304 28.43 23.32 -14.23
N SER A 305 27.44 24.00 -14.81
CA SER A 305 26.45 24.78 -14.07
C SER A 305 25.04 24.22 -14.18
N ILE A 306 24.26 24.35 -13.10
CA ILE A 306 22.81 24.11 -13.14
C ILE A 306 22.11 25.41 -13.49
N ASN A 307 21.32 25.37 -14.55
CA ASN A 307 20.63 26.53 -15.10
C ASN A 307 19.12 26.34 -15.05
N LEU A 308 18.40 27.45 -14.98
CA LEU A 308 16.95 27.50 -14.96
C LEU A 308 16.47 28.51 -15.99
N GLN A 309 15.40 28.17 -16.70
CA GLN A 309 14.61 29.11 -17.49
C GLN A 309 13.12 28.90 -17.20
N VAL A 310 12.41 30.01 -17.06
CA VAL A 310 10.96 30.02 -16.91
C VAL A 310 10.32 30.37 -18.24
N PHE A 311 9.27 29.67 -18.60
CA PHE A 311 8.47 29.88 -19.79
C PHE A 311 7.01 30.12 -19.42
N ASN A 312 6.34 30.96 -20.21
CA ASN A 312 4.90 31.10 -20.13
C ASN A 312 4.18 29.91 -20.80
N ALA A 313 2.85 29.88 -20.72
CA ALA A 313 2.01 28.82 -21.27
C ALA A 313 2.17 28.60 -22.79
N THR A 314 2.63 29.63 -23.53
CA THR A 314 2.84 29.56 -24.98
C THR A 314 4.31 29.31 -25.34
N GLY A 315 5.19 29.07 -24.38
CA GLY A 315 6.61 28.78 -24.61
C GLY A 315 7.50 30.00 -24.80
N GLY A 316 7.00 31.20 -24.53
CA GLY A 316 7.83 32.40 -24.46
C GLY A 316 8.61 32.44 -23.15
N ALA A 317 9.93 32.68 -23.22
CA ALA A 317 10.75 32.85 -22.03
C ALA A 317 10.28 34.05 -21.17
N VAL A 318 10.22 33.85 -19.86
CA VAL A 318 9.85 34.85 -18.87
C VAL A 318 11.13 35.24 -18.12
N GLY A 319 11.72 36.36 -18.53
CA GLY A 319 13.01 36.80 -18.00
C GLY A 319 14.20 36.12 -18.68
N GLY A 320 15.35 36.17 -18.02
CA GLY A 320 16.60 35.57 -18.47
C GLY A 320 16.91 34.27 -17.75
N GLU A 321 17.80 33.47 -18.35
CA GLU A 321 18.29 32.25 -17.72
C GLU A 321 19.04 32.57 -16.43
N THR A 322 18.80 31.77 -15.40
CA THR A 322 19.41 31.94 -14.08
C THR A 322 20.28 30.75 -13.75
N VAL A 323 21.51 31.01 -13.32
CA VAL A 323 22.39 29.99 -12.73
C VAL A 323 21.89 29.71 -11.31
N VAL A 324 21.53 28.46 -11.03
CA VAL A 324 20.86 28.07 -9.78
C VAL A 324 21.86 27.82 -8.65
N ASN A 325 23.12 27.53 -8.99
CA ASN A 325 24.12 27.19 -7.99
C ASN A 325 24.75 28.40 -7.30
N THR A 326 25.02 28.26 -6.00
CA THR A 326 25.59 29.31 -5.13
C THR A 326 27.10 29.17 -4.92
N ALA A 327 27.69 28.03 -5.33
CA ALA A 327 29.14 27.79 -5.35
C ALA A 327 29.64 27.80 -6.81
N VAL A 328 30.73 28.51 -7.09
CA VAL A 328 31.30 28.73 -8.44
C VAL A 328 32.63 28.02 -8.66
N LEU A 329 32.90 26.95 -7.90
CA LEU A 329 34.13 26.16 -8.01
C LEU A 329 33.80 24.69 -8.31
N ASN A 330 34.41 24.15 -9.37
CA ASN A 330 34.30 22.76 -9.85
C ASN A 330 32.94 22.40 -10.48
N GLY A 331 32.87 21.20 -11.07
CA GLY A 331 31.66 20.69 -11.72
C GLY A 331 30.55 20.33 -10.75
N GLN A 332 29.31 20.58 -11.18
CA GLN A 332 28.07 20.26 -10.46
C GLN A 332 27.13 19.46 -11.38
N THR A 333 26.52 18.43 -10.80
CA THR A 333 25.68 17.42 -11.48
C THR A 333 24.36 17.25 -10.77
#